data_AF-A0A8S4R6L2-F1
#
_entry.id   AF-A0A8S4R6L2-F1
#
_cell.length_a   1.000
_cell.length_b   1.000
_cell.length_c   1.000
_cell.angle_alpha   90.00
_cell.angle_beta   90.00
_cell.angle_gamma   90.00
#
_symmetry.space_group_name_H-M   'P 1'
#
loop_
_entity.id
_entity.type
_entity.pdbx_description
1 polymer ?
#
loop_
_entity_poly.entity_id
_entity_poly.type
_entity_poly.pdbx_seq_one_letter_code
_entity_poly.pdbx_strand_id
1 'polypeptide(L)'
;MVSADSCTPVQLSELTRYACFRYTIATRLSKPLPESLYISAISADATLYGRRIILFKEQFRKDSAMESWQEKKRIITRNLQEVLGDERLNEILKQRDLSLYWGTATTGRPHVAYFVPMSKIADFLKAGCEVTILFADLHAYLDNMKAPWDLLVLRTQYYEAAIKAMLTSIGVSLEKLKFVRGTEYQLSKEYTLDVYRMSSVITEHDAKKAGAEVVKQVEHPLLSGLLYPGLQALDEEYLKVDAQFGGVDQRKIFTLAEKYLPQLGYAKRVHFMNPMVPGLTGGKMSASEEDSKIDLLDNPSAVKKKLKKAFCEPGNITENGILSFTKYVIFPLMKNDDKFLISRAEEHGGNVQYSNFEDLETAFAKEEIHPGDLKVSVELAINKLLAPIQEIFKDPKLVELTKKAYPPPLKVKGNVNAGTDEITPSKLDIRVGRIVEVSRHPDADALYVEKIDVGDDEPRTIVSGLVNFVPIEEMQNRDVVVLCNLKPAKMRGVESKGMVLCASVDDPKQVEPLTPPKDSKPGDRIVIESYETGEPDDVLNPKKKVWEKLQVDLKTTEDLFAAWQGNKLISKVNGNQVTTKTMKNAPIK
;
A
#
# COMPACT_ATOMS: atom_id res chain seq x y z
N MET A 1 21.02 3.59 -56.91
CA MET A 1 20.61 4.92 -56.40
C MET A 1 19.85 4.68 -55.11
N VAL A 2 20.49 4.95 -53.97
CA VAL A 2 19.85 4.96 -52.64
C VAL A 2 19.49 6.44 -52.39
N SER A 3 18.26 6.74 -51.97
CA SER A 3 17.85 8.13 -51.71
C SER A 3 18.67 8.71 -50.55
N ALA A 4 19.00 9.99 -50.65
CA ALA A 4 19.92 10.66 -49.74
C ALA A 4 19.37 10.89 -48.32
N ASP A 5 18.11 10.53 -48.05
CA ASP A 5 17.40 10.87 -46.82
C ASP A 5 17.61 9.87 -45.67
N SER A 6 18.48 8.86 -45.83
CA SER A 6 18.70 7.81 -44.82
C SER A 6 20.17 7.57 -44.42
N CYS A 7 21.07 8.54 -44.63
CA CYS A 7 22.49 8.39 -44.28
C CYS A 7 22.87 9.16 -43.00
N THR A 8 23.57 8.49 -42.07
CA THR A 8 24.10 9.10 -40.85
C THR A 8 25.34 9.99 -41.16
N PRO A 9 25.72 10.94 -40.29
CA PRO A 9 26.84 11.87 -40.53
C PRO A 9 28.19 11.18 -40.84
N VAL A 10 28.40 9.98 -40.30
CA VAL A 10 29.61 9.17 -40.55
C VAL A 10 29.64 8.64 -42.00
N GLN A 11 28.49 8.21 -42.53
CA GLN A 11 28.36 7.71 -43.91
C GLN A 11 28.56 8.82 -44.95
N LEU A 12 28.13 10.05 -44.64
CA LEU A 12 28.42 11.23 -45.45
C LEU A 12 29.91 11.56 -45.49
N SER A 13 30.63 11.40 -44.36
CA SER A 13 32.08 11.68 -44.29
C SER A 13 32.92 10.71 -45.16
N GLU A 14 32.51 9.45 -45.25
CA GLU A 14 33.22 8.44 -46.06
C GLU A 14 32.89 8.51 -47.55
N LEU A 15 31.63 8.82 -47.91
CA LEU A 15 31.26 9.13 -49.29
C LEU A 15 32.00 10.36 -49.82
N THR A 16 32.21 11.36 -48.96
CA THR A 16 33.01 12.55 -49.30
C THR A 16 34.49 12.20 -49.54
N ARG A 17 35.07 11.28 -48.74
CA ARG A 17 36.42 10.76 -48.97
C ARG A 17 36.53 9.92 -50.25
N TYR A 18 35.50 9.13 -50.58
CA TYR A 18 35.44 8.36 -51.83
C TYR A 18 35.36 9.27 -53.07
N ALA A 19 34.58 10.35 -53.00
CA ALA A 19 34.48 11.35 -54.06
C ALA A 19 35.80 12.13 -54.27
N CYS A 20 36.46 12.56 -53.17
CA CYS A 20 37.76 13.22 -53.23
C CYS A 20 38.86 12.31 -53.80
N PHE A 21 38.83 11.01 -53.51
CA PHE A 21 39.83 10.07 -54.02
C PHE A 21 39.68 9.80 -55.52
N ARG A 22 38.42 9.68 -56.02
CA ARG A 22 38.17 9.58 -57.47
C ARG A 22 38.62 10.82 -58.23
N TYR A 23 38.42 12.02 -57.66
CA TYR A 23 38.86 13.27 -58.27
C TYR A 23 40.39 13.39 -58.30
N THR A 24 41.08 12.86 -57.27
CA THR A 24 42.55 12.91 -57.17
C THR A 24 43.25 11.92 -58.12
N ILE A 25 42.65 10.76 -58.40
CA ILE A 25 43.19 9.79 -59.38
C ILE A 25 42.94 10.26 -60.83
N ALA A 26 41.77 10.87 -61.10
CA ALA A 26 41.45 11.37 -62.44
C ALA A 26 42.32 12.57 -62.88
N THR A 27 42.89 13.32 -61.92
CA THR A 27 43.69 14.53 -62.20
C THR A 27 45.20 14.30 -62.26
N ARG A 28 45.71 13.10 -61.94
CA ARG A 28 47.17 12.83 -61.85
C ARG A 28 47.75 11.81 -62.85
N LEU A 29 46.94 11.19 -63.72
CA LEU A 29 47.43 10.19 -64.68
C LEU A 29 47.28 10.68 -66.11
N SER A 30 48.39 11.09 -66.72
CA SER A 30 48.48 11.59 -68.10
C SER A 30 48.65 10.51 -69.17
N LYS A 31 48.36 9.23 -68.87
CA LYS A 31 48.23 8.13 -69.85
C LYS A 31 47.27 7.04 -69.35
N PRO A 32 46.47 6.41 -70.23
CA PRO A 32 45.56 5.34 -69.84
C PRO A 32 46.35 4.05 -69.54
N LEU A 33 46.10 3.45 -68.36
CA LEU A 33 46.59 2.12 -68.00
C LEU A 33 45.72 1.04 -68.68
N PRO A 34 46.29 -0.14 -69.03
CA PRO A 34 45.54 -1.24 -69.60
C PRO A 34 44.42 -1.73 -68.67
N GLU A 35 43.25 -2.05 -69.25
CA GLU A 35 42.01 -2.43 -68.56
C GLU A 35 42.20 -3.65 -67.61
N SER A 36 43.16 -4.53 -67.92
CA SER A 36 43.50 -5.71 -67.11
C SER A 36 44.14 -5.40 -65.76
N LEU A 37 44.84 -4.26 -65.62
CA LEU A 37 45.42 -3.79 -64.35
C LEU A 37 44.36 -3.10 -63.46
N TYR A 38 43.33 -2.50 -64.05
CA TYR A 38 42.20 -1.96 -63.29
C TYR A 38 41.39 -3.05 -62.61
N ILE A 39 41.13 -4.16 -63.30
CA ILE A 39 40.32 -5.26 -62.78
C ILE A 39 41.05 -6.02 -61.66
N SER A 40 42.38 -6.23 -61.78
CA SER A 40 43.16 -6.89 -60.73
C SER A 40 43.30 -6.03 -59.47
N ALA A 41 43.49 -4.71 -59.61
CA ALA A 41 43.52 -3.78 -58.49
C ALA A 41 42.16 -3.69 -57.77
N ILE A 42 41.05 -3.63 -58.52
CA ILE A 42 39.69 -3.61 -57.95
C ILE A 42 39.37 -4.94 -57.24
N SER A 43 39.81 -6.09 -57.79
CA SER A 43 39.63 -7.42 -57.19
C SER A 43 40.43 -7.58 -55.89
N ALA A 44 41.68 -7.13 -55.86
CA ALA A 44 42.53 -7.22 -54.67
C ALA A 44 42.02 -6.31 -53.54
N ASP A 45 41.60 -5.08 -53.87
CA ASP A 45 41.03 -4.15 -52.89
C ASP A 45 39.65 -4.57 -52.40
N ALA A 46 38.80 -5.16 -53.25
CA ALA A 46 37.51 -5.71 -52.82
C ALA A 46 37.66 -6.88 -51.84
N THR A 47 38.72 -7.68 -51.99
CA THR A 47 39.03 -8.80 -51.08
C THR A 47 39.62 -8.30 -49.76
N LEU A 48 40.45 -7.24 -49.80
CA LEU A 48 41.02 -6.60 -48.61
C LEU A 48 39.97 -5.80 -47.83
N TYR A 49 39.07 -5.07 -48.52
CA TYR A 49 37.90 -4.41 -47.94
C TYR A 49 36.87 -5.41 -47.44
N GLY A 50 36.64 -6.52 -48.16
CA GLY A 50 35.78 -7.61 -47.69
C GLY A 50 36.30 -8.23 -46.40
N ARG A 51 37.61 -8.51 -46.30
CA ARG A 51 38.25 -8.97 -45.06
C ARG A 51 38.26 -7.90 -43.98
N ARG A 52 38.47 -6.62 -44.29
CA ARG A 52 38.37 -5.52 -43.32
C ARG A 52 36.94 -5.33 -42.84
N ILE A 53 35.92 -5.46 -43.68
CA ILE A 53 34.51 -5.38 -43.29
C ILE A 53 34.09 -6.61 -42.49
N ILE A 54 34.62 -7.79 -42.78
CA ILE A 54 34.37 -8.99 -41.98
C ILE A 54 35.06 -8.87 -40.62
N LEU A 55 36.33 -8.47 -40.58
CA LEU A 55 37.05 -8.23 -39.33
C LEU A 55 36.45 -7.06 -38.55
N PHE A 56 35.99 -5.99 -39.21
CA PHE A 56 35.28 -4.89 -38.57
C PHE A 56 33.89 -5.34 -38.14
N LYS A 57 33.17 -6.18 -38.87
CA LYS A 57 31.89 -6.76 -38.42
C LYS A 57 32.09 -7.76 -37.28
N GLU A 58 33.16 -8.54 -37.28
CA GLU A 58 33.49 -9.47 -36.20
C GLU A 58 34.01 -8.74 -34.97
N GLN A 59 34.78 -7.66 -35.15
CA GLN A 59 35.23 -6.77 -34.10
C GLN A 59 34.06 -5.94 -33.57
N PHE A 60 33.19 -5.37 -34.41
CA PHE A 60 31.97 -4.66 -33.99
C PHE A 60 30.94 -5.60 -33.38
N ARG A 61 30.90 -6.89 -33.78
CA ARG A 61 30.04 -7.92 -33.17
C ARG A 61 30.64 -8.50 -31.90
N LYS A 62 31.97 -8.49 -31.74
CA LYS A 62 32.68 -8.80 -30.48
C LYS A 62 32.64 -7.62 -29.51
N ASP A 63 32.78 -6.40 -29.98
CA ASP A 63 32.70 -5.15 -29.21
C ASP A 63 31.22 -4.85 -28.86
N SER A 64 30.24 -5.14 -29.74
CA SER A 64 28.81 -5.11 -29.37
C SER A 64 28.39 -6.26 -28.44
N ALA A 65 29.17 -7.35 -28.41
CA ALA A 65 28.97 -8.46 -27.47
C ALA A 65 29.75 -8.26 -26.16
N MET A 66 30.74 -7.35 -26.13
CA MET A 66 31.49 -7.02 -24.92
C MET A 66 30.69 -6.13 -23.95
N GLU A 67 29.50 -5.65 -24.33
CA GLU A 67 28.73 -4.66 -23.53
C GLU A 67 27.23 -4.98 -23.29
N SER A 68 26.68 -6.11 -23.77
CA SER A 68 25.21 -6.31 -23.72
C SER A 68 24.67 -6.74 -22.34
N TRP A 69 25.37 -7.63 -21.62
CA TRP A 69 24.89 -8.15 -20.33
C TRP A 69 25.24 -7.21 -19.16
N GLN A 70 26.33 -6.46 -19.28
CA GLN A 70 26.72 -5.42 -18.31
C GLN A 70 25.73 -4.24 -18.35
N GLU A 71 25.28 -3.84 -19.54
CA GLU A 71 24.24 -2.83 -19.69
C GLU A 71 22.90 -3.31 -19.10
N LYS A 72 22.50 -4.56 -19.38
CA LYS A 72 21.34 -5.19 -18.71
C LYS A 72 21.49 -5.15 -17.20
N LYS A 73 22.65 -5.55 -16.67
CA LYS A 73 22.94 -5.51 -15.23
C LYS A 73 22.78 -4.09 -14.69
N ARG A 74 23.35 -3.08 -15.36
CA ARG A 74 23.25 -1.67 -14.98
C ARG A 74 21.79 -1.22 -14.89
N ILE A 75 20.96 -1.56 -15.87
CA ILE A 75 19.52 -1.24 -15.87
C ILE A 75 18.79 -1.99 -14.74
N ILE A 76 19.09 -3.27 -14.55
CA ILE A 76 18.50 -4.10 -13.49
C ILE A 76 18.83 -3.52 -12.11
N THR A 77 20.09 -3.16 -11.85
CA THR A 77 20.57 -2.80 -10.51
C THR A 77 20.56 -1.30 -10.19
N ARG A 78 20.34 -0.40 -11.17
CA ARG A 78 20.25 1.04 -10.89
C ARG A 78 19.14 1.34 -9.88
N ASN A 79 19.39 2.31 -9.00
CA ASN A 79 18.45 2.78 -7.96
C ASN A 79 18.03 1.72 -6.91
N LEU A 80 18.64 0.54 -6.90
CA LEU A 80 18.48 -0.41 -5.79
C LEU A 80 19.37 0.01 -4.62
N GLN A 81 18.91 -0.29 -3.40
CA GLN A 81 19.71 -0.12 -2.19
C GLN A 81 20.68 -1.27 -1.99
N GLU A 82 20.25 -2.50 -2.30
CA GLU A 82 21.05 -3.70 -2.06
C GLU A 82 20.72 -4.79 -3.10
N VAL A 83 21.72 -5.60 -3.43
CA VAL A 83 21.62 -6.77 -4.31
C VAL A 83 22.30 -7.95 -3.62
N LEU A 84 21.60 -9.06 -3.42
CA LEU A 84 22.16 -10.32 -2.95
C LEU A 84 22.27 -11.31 -4.11
N GLY A 85 23.38 -12.05 -4.19
CA GLY A 85 23.61 -13.04 -5.25
C GLY A 85 24.20 -12.47 -6.55
N ASP A 86 25.04 -11.43 -6.47
CA ASP A 86 25.62 -10.76 -7.65
C ASP A 86 26.39 -11.71 -8.59
N GLU A 87 27.13 -12.67 -8.03
CA GLU A 87 27.86 -13.67 -8.83
C GLU A 87 26.91 -14.50 -9.69
N ARG A 88 25.83 -15.01 -9.10
CA ARG A 88 24.80 -15.78 -9.81
C ARG A 88 24.05 -14.94 -10.84
N LEU A 89 23.81 -13.65 -10.54
CA LEU A 89 23.25 -12.71 -11.51
C LEU A 89 24.14 -12.59 -12.75
N ASN A 90 25.46 -12.44 -12.54
CA ASN A 90 26.43 -12.34 -13.64
C ASN A 90 26.46 -13.63 -14.48
N GLU A 91 26.39 -14.80 -13.85
CA GLU A 91 26.34 -16.09 -14.56
C GLU A 91 25.11 -16.21 -15.44
N ILE A 92 23.93 -15.84 -14.92
CA ILE A 92 22.66 -15.92 -15.65
C ILE A 92 22.67 -14.95 -16.84
N LEU A 93 23.02 -13.68 -16.62
CA LEU A 93 22.97 -12.65 -17.67
C LEU A 93 23.96 -12.90 -18.81
N LYS A 94 25.04 -13.66 -18.56
CA LYS A 94 25.96 -14.11 -19.61
C LYS A 94 25.37 -15.19 -20.52
N GLN A 95 24.33 -15.90 -20.07
CA GLN A 95 23.78 -17.07 -20.76
C GLN A 95 22.38 -16.84 -21.33
N ARG A 96 21.51 -16.14 -20.59
CA ARG A 96 20.11 -15.92 -20.95
C ARG A 96 19.50 -14.70 -20.25
N ASP A 97 18.26 -14.39 -20.59
CA ASP A 97 17.49 -13.38 -19.86
C ASP A 97 17.13 -13.88 -18.45
N LEU A 98 17.10 -12.93 -17.50
CA LEU A 98 16.76 -13.18 -16.11
C LEU A 98 15.24 -13.36 -15.95
N SER A 99 14.81 -14.36 -15.19
CA SER A 99 13.42 -14.51 -14.75
C SER A 99 13.29 -14.07 -13.30
N LEU A 100 12.35 -13.18 -13.01
CA LEU A 100 12.14 -12.68 -11.65
C LEU A 100 10.68 -12.48 -11.31
N TYR A 101 10.37 -12.41 -10.02
CA TYR A 101 9.05 -11.98 -9.56
C TYR A 101 9.07 -10.83 -8.58
N TRP A 102 7.95 -10.14 -8.54
CA TRP A 102 7.59 -9.16 -7.51
C TRP A 102 6.22 -9.53 -6.94
N GLY A 103 6.15 -9.67 -5.62
CA GLY A 103 4.91 -9.97 -4.90
C GLY A 103 4.23 -8.70 -4.41
N THR A 104 2.90 -8.62 -4.54
CA THR A 104 2.10 -7.55 -3.97
C THR A 104 0.83 -8.09 -3.31
N ALA A 105 0.58 -7.67 -2.06
CA ALA A 105 -0.64 -8.02 -1.34
C ALA A 105 -1.80 -7.13 -1.79
N THR A 106 -2.91 -7.75 -2.18
CA THR A 106 -4.09 -7.08 -2.78
C THR A 106 -5.03 -6.51 -1.71
N THR A 107 -4.49 -5.66 -0.82
CA THR A 107 -5.18 -5.14 0.35
C THR A 107 -5.75 -3.73 0.11
N GLY A 108 -4.97 -2.69 0.39
CA GLY A 108 -5.37 -1.29 0.19
C GLY A 108 -5.49 -0.91 -1.28
N ARG A 109 -5.92 0.32 -1.58
CA ARG A 109 -5.89 0.81 -2.96
C ARG A 109 -4.47 1.32 -3.29
N PRO A 110 -3.86 0.87 -4.41
CA PRO A 110 -2.61 1.42 -4.93
C PRO A 110 -2.67 2.95 -5.06
N HIS A 111 -1.57 3.60 -4.71
CA HIS A 111 -1.38 5.06 -4.79
C HIS A 111 -0.10 5.34 -5.57
N VAL A 112 0.22 6.62 -5.85
CA VAL A 112 1.38 7.00 -6.69
C VAL A 112 2.74 6.44 -6.24
N ALA A 113 2.90 6.04 -4.98
CA ALA A 113 4.10 5.35 -4.52
C ALA A 113 4.38 4.05 -5.26
N TYR A 114 3.34 3.38 -5.75
CA TYR A 114 3.49 2.17 -6.55
C TYR A 114 4.29 2.43 -7.83
N PHE A 115 4.42 3.68 -8.30
CA PHE A 115 5.35 4.00 -9.37
C PHE A 115 6.81 3.71 -9.03
N VAL A 116 7.21 3.65 -7.75
CA VAL A 116 8.58 3.28 -7.36
C VAL A 116 8.89 1.83 -7.77
N PRO A 117 8.17 0.79 -7.29
CA PRO A 117 8.38 -0.56 -7.77
C PRO A 117 8.05 -0.70 -9.26
N MET A 118 7.04 -0.01 -9.80
CA MET A 118 6.74 -0.09 -11.24
C MET A 118 7.84 0.47 -12.13
N SER A 119 8.59 1.48 -11.68
CA SER A 119 9.75 2.00 -12.42
C SER A 119 10.86 0.93 -12.50
N LYS A 120 11.05 0.14 -11.43
CA LYS A 120 11.96 -1.02 -11.47
C LYS A 120 11.43 -2.17 -12.31
N ILE A 121 10.13 -2.47 -12.27
CA ILE A 121 9.52 -3.43 -13.20
C ILE A 121 9.72 -3.01 -14.66
N ALA A 122 9.54 -1.72 -14.95
CA ALA A 122 9.80 -1.15 -16.27
C ALA A 122 11.27 -1.32 -16.68
N ASP A 123 12.23 -1.12 -15.76
CA ASP A 123 13.65 -1.40 -16.00
C ASP A 123 13.90 -2.87 -16.33
N PHE A 124 13.31 -3.81 -15.57
CA PHE A 124 13.46 -5.23 -15.82
C PHE A 124 12.93 -5.64 -17.20
N LEU A 125 11.73 -5.15 -17.57
CA LEU A 125 11.15 -5.38 -18.88
C LEU A 125 12.00 -4.77 -20.00
N LYS A 126 12.54 -3.55 -19.82
CA LYS A 126 13.47 -2.91 -20.77
C LYS A 126 14.79 -3.69 -20.93
N ALA A 127 15.29 -4.30 -19.85
CA ALA A 127 16.46 -5.17 -19.88
C ALA A 127 16.17 -6.56 -20.52
N GLY A 128 14.91 -6.83 -20.88
CA GLY A 128 14.47 -8.08 -21.51
C GLY A 128 14.16 -9.20 -20.52
N CYS A 129 14.03 -8.92 -19.22
CA CYS A 129 13.72 -9.93 -18.21
C CYS A 129 12.31 -10.50 -18.40
N GLU A 130 12.12 -11.76 -18.01
CA GLU A 130 10.80 -12.31 -17.77
C GLU A 130 10.34 -11.88 -16.38
N VAL A 131 9.22 -11.15 -16.31
CA VAL A 131 8.74 -10.58 -15.05
C VAL A 131 7.41 -11.21 -14.70
N THR A 132 7.35 -11.83 -13.52
CA THR A 132 6.10 -12.31 -12.93
C THR A 132 5.66 -11.36 -11.82
N ILE A 133 4.42 -10.90 -11.85
CA ILE A 133 3.82 -10.20 -10.70
C ILE A 133 2.87 -11.19 -10.01
N LEU A 134 3.20 -11.50 -8.76
CA LEU A 134 2.40 -12.36 -7.91
C LEU A 134 1.39 -11.50 -7.13
N PHE A 135 0.11 -11.70 -7.41
CA PHE A 135 -0.97 -11.21 -6.57
C PHE A 135 -1.12 -12.14 -5.39
N ALA A 136 -0.56 -11.73 -4.26
CA ALA A 136 -0.49 -12.53 -3.04
C ALA A 136 -1.83 -12.46 -2.28
N ASP A 137 -2.89 -12.97 -2.89
CA ASP A 137 -4.26 -12.97 -2.38
C ASP A 137 -4.43 -13.85 -1.13
N LEU A 138 -3.82 -15.03 -1.11
CA LEU A 138 -3.73 -15.87 0.10
C LEU A 138 -2.97 -15.14 1.22
N HIS A 139 -1.86 -14.48 0.90
CA HIS A 139 -1.08 -13.71 1.87
C HIS A 139 -1.89 -12.51 2.43
N ALA A 140 -2.66 -11.84 1.58
CA ALA A 140 -3.56 -10.75 1.99
C ALA A 140 -4.66 -11.22 2.96
N TYR A 141 -5.11 -12.48 2.82
CA TYR A 141 -6.00 -13.12 3.78
C TYR A 141 -5.27 -13.46 5.10
N LEU A 142 -4.08 -14.06 5.01
CA LEU A 142 -3.27 -14.48 6.16
C LEU A 142 -2.74 -13.31 7.01
N ASP A 143 -2.48 -12.16 6.39
CA ASP A 143 -2.09 -10.91 7.05
C ASP A 143 -3.31 -10.21 7.70
N ASN A 144 -3.79 -10.84 8.78
CA ASN A 144 -4.83 -10.31 9.69
C ASN A 144 -6.21 -10.11 9.05
N MET A 145 -6.64 -11.00 8.14
CA MET A 145 -7.99 -11.08 7.56
C MET A 145 -8.52 -9.74 7.03
N LYS A 146 -7.68 -8.96 6.33
CA LYS A 146 -8.01 -7.60 5.87
C LYS A 146 -9.18 -7.54 4.86
N ALA A 147 -9.56 -8.66 4.23
CA ALA A 147 -10.68 -8.70 3.29
C ALA A 147 -11.31 -10.10 3.20
N PRO A 148 -12.64 -10.21 3.07
CA PRO A 148 -13.32 -11.45 2.69
C PRO A 148 -12.84 -11.98 1.32
N TRP A 149 -12.95 -13.29 1.10
CA TRP A 149 -12.51 -13.95 -0.14
C TRP A 149 -13.10 -13.33 -1.41
N ASP A 150 -14.41 -13.06 -1.42
CA ASP A 150 -15.07 -12.44 -2.59
C ASP A 150 -14.50 -11.05 -2.89
N LEU A 151 -14.16 -10.29 -1.85
CA LEU A 151 -13.56 -8.97 -1.99
C LEU A 151 -12.09 -9.06 -2.45
N LEU A 152 -11.34 -10.06 -2.01
CA LEU A 152 -9.97 -10.30 -2.44
C LEU A 152 -9.87 -10.58 -3.94
N VAL A 153 -10.81 -11.34 -4.50
CA VAL A 153 -10.87 -11.59 -5.94
C VAL A 153 -11.06 -10.27 -6.71
N LEU A 154 -12.00 -9.43 -6.29
CA LEU A 154 -12.25 -8.12 -6.90
C LEU A 154 -11.06 -7.18 -6.77
N ARG A 155 -10.41 -7.15 -5.60
CA ARG A 155 -9.19 -6.35 -5.38
C ARG A 155 -8.05 -6.84 -6.25
N THR A 156 -7.88 -8.15 -6.41
CA THR A 156 -6.87 -8.72 -7.30
C THR A 156 -7.07 -8.28 -8.74
N GLN A 157 -8.30 -8.36 -9.25
CA GLN A 157 -8.66 -7.85 -10.58
C GLN A 157 -8.38 -6.35 -10.72
N TYR A 158 -8.68 -5.55 -9.68
CA TYR A 158 -8.37 -4.12 -9.68
C TYR A 158 -6.86 -3.87 -9.74
N TYR A 159 -6.08 -4.57 -8.92
CA TYR A 159 -4.62 -4.46 -8.90
C TYR A 159 -4.01 -4.82 -10.25
N GLU A 160 -4.50 -5.88 -10.89
CA GLU A 160 -4.09 -6.29 -12.22
C GLU A 160 -4.32 -5.17 -13.25
N ALA A 161 -5.54 -4.62 -13.28
CA ALA A 161 -5.88 -3.51 -14.17
C ALA A 161 -5.04 -2.25 -13.87
N ALA A 162 -4.85 -1.91 -12.60
CA ALA A 162 -4.09 -0.74 -12.17
C ALA A 162 -2.61 -0.85 -12.55
N ILE A 163 -1.98 -2.00 -12.31
CA ILE A 163 -0.57 -2.24 -12.68
C ILE A 163 -0.38 -2.21 -14.18
N LYS A 164 -1.28 -2.86 -14.93
CA LYS A 164 -1.25 -2.84 -16.39
C LYS A 164 -1.37 -1.40 -16.92
N ALA A 165 -2.27 -0.60 -16.36
CA ALA A 165 -2.43 0.81 -16.71
C ALA A 165 -1.19 1.65 -16.37
N MET A 166 -0.57 1.45 -15.20
CA MET A 166 0.68 2.14 -14.82
C MET A 166 1.82 1.82 -15.79
N LEU A 167 2.06 0.55 -16.11
CA LEU A 167 3.13 0.15 -17.03
C LEU A 167 2.85 0.61 -18.47
N THR A 168 1.58 0.66 -18.88
CA THR A 168 1.18 1.25 -20.16
C THR A 168 1.44 2.76 -20.19
N SER A 169 1.13 3.48 -19.10
CA SER A 169 1.43 4.91 -18.96
C SER A 169 2.92 5.21 -19.00
N ILE A 170 3.74 4.34 -18.41
CA ILE A 170 5.21 4.38 -18.49
C ILE A 170 5.72 4.14 -19.92
N GLY A 171 4.97 3.38 -20.73
CA GLY A 171 5.33 3.09 -22.12
C GLY A 171 6.33 1.93 -22.28
N VAL A 172 6.21 0.88 -21.48
CA VAL A 172 6.99 -0.36 -21.64
C VAL A 172 6.19 -1.48 -22.29
N SER A 173 6.88 -2.35 -23.04
CA SER A 173 6.27 -3.57 -23.58
C SER A 173 5.92 -4.53 -22.45
N LEU A 174 4.71 -5.11 -22.53
CA LEU A 174 4.19 -6.05 -21.54
C LEU A 174 4.29 -7.52 -22.01
N GLU A 175 4.95 -7.79 -23.14
CA GLU A 175 5.02 -9.14 -23.73
C GLU A 175 5.65 -10.19 -22.80
N LYS A 176 6.64 -9.77 -22.01
CA LYS A 176 7.34 -10.61 -21.03
C LYS A 176 6.81 -10.47 -19.60
N LEU A 177 5.67 -9.80 -19.43
CA LEU A 177 4.99 -9.66 -18.14
C LEU A 177 3.96 -10.77 -17.96
N LYS A 178 4.04 -11.49 -16.84
CA LYS A 178 3.10 -12.53 -16.44
C LYS A 178 2.43 -12.14 -15.13
N PHE A 179 1.14 -12.44 -15.02
CA PHE A 179 0.35 -12.27 -13.82
C PHE A 179 -0.04 -13.63 -13.27
N VAL A 180 0.17 -13.83 -11.97
CA VAL A 180 -0.14 -15.08 -11.27
C VAL A 180 -0.83 -14.72 -9.96
N ARG A 181 -1.88 -15.45 -9.59
CA ARG A 181 -2.51 -15.32 -8.28
C ARG A 181 -1.97 -16.41 -7.35
N GLY A 182 -1.70 -16.08 -6.09
CA GLY A 182 -1.17 -17.04 -5.12
C GLY A 182 -2.04 -18.28 -5.00
N THR A 183 -3.35 -18.11 -4.90
CA THR A 183 -4.33 -19.21 -4.83
C THR A 183 -4.33 -20.17 -6.04
N GLU A 184 -3.71 -19.83 -7.17
CA GLU A 184 -3.62 -20.72 -8.33
C GLU A 184 -2.71 -21.94 -8.09
N TYR A 185 -1.75 -21.84 -7.17
CA TYR A 185 -0.81 -22.93 -6.89
C TYR A 185 -0.51 -23.15 -5.40
N GLN A 186 -0.69 -22.15 -4.54
CA GLN A 186 -0.31 -22.23 -3.12
C GLN A 186 -1.17 -23.22 -2.31
N LEU A 187 -2.30 -23.67 -2.87
CA LEU A 187 -3.16 -24.70 -2.30
C LEU A 187 -2.99 -26.07 -2.96
N SER A 188 -2.05 -26.20 -3.91
CA SER A 188 -1.74 -27.48 -4.53
C SER A 188 -1.12 -28.46 -3.52
N LYS A 189 -1.24 -29.75 -3.84
CA LYS A 189 -0.70 -30.82 -2.99
C LYS A 189 0.81 -30.68 -2.83
N GLU A 190 1.52 -30.43 -3.93
CA GLU A 190 2.96 -30.30 -3.98
C GLU A 190 3.43 -29.12 -3.11
N TYR A 191 2.84 -27.94 -3.30
CA TYR A 191 3.17 -26.76 -2.52
C TYR A 191 2.91 -26.97 -1.02
N THR A 192 1.75 -27.54 -0.68
CA THR A 192 1.38 -27.81 0.71
C THR A 192 2.34 -28.80 1.38
N LEU A 193 2.80 -29.83 0.65
CA LEU A 193 3.81 -30.75 1.17
C LEU A 193 5.14 -30.03 1.45
N ASP A 194 5.57 -29.13 0.58
CA ASP A 194 6.77 -28.33 0.82
C ASP A 194 6.60 -27.32 1.96
N VAL A 195 5.39 -26.78 2.19
CA VAL A 195 5.09 -25.99 3.39
C VAL A 195 5.32 -26.82 4.65
N TYR A 196 4.86 -28.07 4.69
CA TYR A 196 5.11 -28.95 5.83
C TYR A 196 6.60 -29.28 5.99
N ARG A 197 7.31 -29.56 4.89
CA ARG A 197 8.77 -29.78 4.92
C ARG A 197 9.49 -28.54 5.45
N MET A 198 9.12 -27.35 4.98
CA MET A 198 9.66 -26.08 5.44
C MET A 198 9.38 -25.87 6.94
N SER A 199 8.17 -26.16 7.41
CA SER A 199 7.82 -26.04 8.84
C SER A 199 8.58 -27.02 9.74
N SER A 200 9.10 -28.12 9.19
CA SER A 200 9.90 -29.09 9.95
C SER A 200 11.35 -28.64 10.17
N VAL A 201 11.82 -27.63 9.42
CA VAL A 201 13.21 -27.14 9.48
C VAL A 201 13.31 -25.69 9.95
N ILE A 202 12.32 -24.84 9.65
CA ILE A 202 12.29 -23.45 10.14
C ILE A 202 11.90 -23.45 11.61
N THR A 203 12.73 -22.82 12.44
CA THR A 203 12.39 -22.59 13.85
C THR A 203 11.38 -21.46 13.99
N GLU A 204 10.53 -21.51 15.02
CA GLU A 204 9.59 -20.43 15.33
C GLU A 204 10.29 -19.08 15.50
N HIS A 205 11.48 -19.09 16.11
CA HIS A 205 12.32 -17.91 16.27
C HIS A 205 12.70 -17.29 14.92
N ASP A 206 13.18 -18.11 13.98
CA ASP A 206 13.60 -17.62 12.67
C ASP A 206 12.42 -17.12 11.84
N ALA A 207 11.29 -17.81 11.87
CA ALA A 207 10.05 -17.36 11.23
C ALA A 207 9.59 -16.00 11.77
N LYS A 208 9.51 -15.86 13.10
CA LYS A 208 9.11 -14.61 13.76
C LYS A 208 10.08 -13.47 13.43
N LYS A 209 11.38 -13.74 13.46
CA LYS A 209 12.42 -12.76 13.14
C LYS A 209 12.31 -12.31 11.68
N ALA A 210 12.07 -13.24 10.75
CA ALA A 210 11.96 -12.93 9.34
C ALA A 210 10.75 -12.06 9.01
N GLY A 211 9.60 -12.35 9.63
CA GLY A 211 8.36 -11.60 9.42
C GLY A 211 8.28 -10.25 10.15
N ALA A 212 9.23 -9.90 11.02
CA ALA A 212 9.10 -8.79 11.97
C ALA A 212 8.83 -7.40 11.34
N GLU A 213 9.31 -7.16 10.11
CA GLU A 213 9.15 -5.87 9.40
C GLU A 213 8.03 -5.87 8.36
N VAL A 214 7.48 -7.05 8.03
CA VAL A 214 6.52 -7.25 6.94
C VAL A 214 5.15 -7.65 7.47
N VAL A 215 5.11 -8.62 8.38
CA VAL A 215 3.87 -9.09 9.02
C VAL A 215 3.45 -8.08 10.08
N LYS A 216 2.15 -7.79 10.14
CA LYS A 216 1.59 -6.90 11.15
C LYS A 216 1.90 -7.41 12.56
N GLN A 217 2.57 -6.58 13.35
CA GLN A 217 2.83 -6.87 14.76
C GLN A 217 1.56 -6.61 15.56
N VAL A 218 1.09 -7.63 16.29
CA VAL A 218 -0.10 -7.58 17.14
C VAL A 218 0.25 -8.18 18.51
N GLU A 219 -0.52 -7.82 19.54
CA GLU A 219 -0.29 -8.27 20.92
C GLU A 219 -0.34 -9.79 21.06
N HIS A 220 -1.21 -10.45 20.30
CA HIS A 220 -1.35 -11.90 20.23
C HIS A 220 -1.07 -12.39 18.79
N PRO A 221 0.22 -12.60 18.41
CA PRO A 221 0.59 -13.00 17.07
C PRO A 221 -0.09 -14.31 16.65
N LEU A 222 -0.76 -14.29 15.50
CA LEU A 222 -1.39 -15.47 14.93
C LEU A 222 -0.36 -16.39 14.28
N LEU A 223 -0.66 -17.69 14.22
CA LEU A 223 0.16 -18.69 13.53
C LEU A 223 0.40 -18.33 12.05
N SER A 224 -0.58 -17.67 11.41
CA SER A 224 -0.46 -17.22 10.02
C SER A 224 0.77 -16.33 9.79
N GLY A 225 1.14 -15.50 10.77
CA GLY A 225 2.33 -14.65 10.71
C GLY A 225 3.65 -15.43 10.71
N LEU A 226 3.68 -16.62 11.31
CA LEU A 226 4.85 -17.50 11.32
C LEU A 226 4.99 -18.29 10.02
N LEU A 227 3.86 -18.62 9.38
CA LEU A 227 3.87 -19.33 8.10
C LEU A 227 4.31 -18.40 6.96
N TYR A 228 3.93 -17.11 7.01
CA TYR A 228 4.12 -16.14 5.94
C TYR A 228 5.52 -16.15 5.28
N PRO A 229 6.66 -16.07 6.02
CA PRO A 229 7.98 -16.02 5.39
C PRO A 229 8.32 -17.31 4.63
N GLY A 230 7.83 -18.46 5.11
CA GLY A 230 8.05 -19.75 4.45
C GLY A 230 7.27 -19.87 3.14
N LEU A 231 6.03 -19.36 3.09
CA LEU A 231 5.24 -19.30 1.85
C LEU A 231 5.93 -18.43 0.82
N GLN A 232 6.33 -17.21 1.19
CA GLN A 232 7.03 -16.30 0.29
C GLN A 232 8.36 -16.89 -0.24
N ALA A 233 9.10 -17.64 0.58
CA ALA A 233 10.29 -18.35 0.13
C ALA A 233 9.96 -19.43 -0.91
N LEU A 234 8.91 -20.23 -0.70
CA LEU A 234 8.48 -21.27 -1.65
C LEU A 234 7.98 -20.70 -2.98
N ASP A 235 7.42 -19.49 -2.98
CA ASP A 235 6.96 -18.83 -4.20
C ASP A 235 8.10 -18.65 -5.22
N GLU A 236 9.36 -18.47 -4.78
CA GLU A 236 10.52 -18.41 -5.67
C GLU A 236 10.70 -19.69 -6.50
N GLU A 237 10.48 -20.85 -5.89
CA GLU A 237 10.60 -22.15 -6.54
C GLU A 237 9.41 -22.42 -7.46
N TYR A 238 8.20 -22.21 -6.96
CA TYR A 238 6.98 -22.57 -7.68
C TYR A 238 6.68 -21.63 -8.85
N LEU A 239 7.14 -20.37 -8.78
CA LEU A 239 7.14 -19.45 -9.92
C LEU A 239 8.31 -19.69 -10.88
N LYS A 240 9.26 -20.57 -10.53
CA LYS A 240 10.43 -20.94 -11.34
C LYS A 240 11.27 -19.74 -11.76
N VAL A 241 11.57 -18.88 -10.78
CA VAL A 241 12.34 -17.66 -11.00
C VAL A 241 13.79 -17.79 -10.55
N ASP A 242 14.63 -16.92 -11.10
CA ASP A 242 16.01 -16.73 -10.70
C ASP A 242 16.19 -15.70 -9.60
N ALA A 243 15.25 -14.76 -9.51
CA ALA A 243 15.35 -13.62 -8.62
C ALA A 243 14.00 -13.18 -8.04
N GLN A 244 14.04 -12.57 -6.86
CA GLN A 244 12.92 -11.85 -6.27
C GLN A 244 13.27 -10.37 -6.11
N PHE A 245 12.32 -9.50 -6.47
CA PHE A 245 12.39 -8.07 -6.24
C PHE A 245 11.40 -7.66 -5.13
N GLY A 246 11.84 -6.76 -4.24
CA GLY A 246 11.00 -6.13 -3.23
C GLY A 246 11.70 -4.96 -2.55
N GLY A 247 11.10 -4.43 -1.49
CA GLY A 247 11.72 -3.39 -0.66
C GLY A 247 12.77 -3.95 0.28
N VAL A 248 13.63 -3.08 0.80
CA VAL A 248 14.63 -3.46 1.82
C VAL A 248 13.99 -3.95 3.14
N ASP A 249 12.72 -3.60 3.39
CA ASP A 249 11.89 -4.15 4.47
C ASP A 249 11.68 -5.68 4.34
N GLN A 250 11.80 -6.24 3.14
CA GLN A 250 11.70 -7.68 2.90
C GLN A 250 13.02 -8.44 3.09
N ARG A 251 14.13 -7.76 3.38
CA ARG A 251 15.48 -8.35 3.47
C ARG A 251 15.55 -9.58 4.39
N LYS A 252 14.85 -9.55 5.52
CA LYS A 252 14.85 -10.66 6.47
C LYS A 252 14.11 -11.89 5.93
N ILE A 253 13.10 -11.72 5.08
CA ILE A 253 12.43 -12.83 4.39
C ILE A 253 13.32 -13.39 3.28
N PHE A 254 13.96 -12.53 2.49
CA PHE A 254 14.92 -12.92 1.44
C PHE A 254 16.07 -13.76 2.01
N THR A 255 16.68 -13.30 3.10
CA THR A 255 17.74 -14.06 3.77
C THR A 255 17.25 -15.37 4.41
N LEU A 256 15.98 -15.45 4.82
CA LEU A 256 15.37 -16.70 5.24
C LEU A 256 15.24 -17.68 4.05
N ALA A 257 14.80 -17.19 2.89
CA ALA A 257 14.71 -18.01 1.67
C ALA A 257 16.08 -18.55 1.25
N GLU A 258 17.13 -17.72 1.24
CA GLU A 258 18.50 -18.14 0.93
C GLU A 258 19.04 -19.22 1.90
N LYS A 259 18.58 -19.21 3.16
CA LYS A 259 18.99 -20.17 4.19
C LYS A 259 18.26 -21.51 4.06
N TYR A 260 16.95 -21.48 3.79
CA TYR A 260 16.10 -22.66 3.93
C TYR A 260 15.71 -23.35 2.62
N LEU A 261 15.63 -22.65 1.48
CA LEU A 261 15.39 -23.30 0.18
C LEU A 261 16.38 -24.44 -0.14
N PRO A 262 17.70 -24.28 0.11
CA PRO A 262 18.67 -25.37 -0.10
C PRO A 262 18.41 -26.62 0.75
N GLN A 263 17.80 -26.48 1.92
CA GLN A 263 17.49 -27.63 2.79
C GLN A 263 16.36 -28.49 2.23
N LEU A 264 15.51 -27.93 1.36
CA LEU A 264 14.48 -28.67 0.62
C LEU A 264 15.01 -29.23 -0.72
N GLY A 265 16.25 -28.88 -1.09
CA GLY A 265 16.88 -29.24 -2.37
C GLY A 265 16.73 -28.19 -3.47
N TYR A 266 16.22 -27.00 -3.14
CA TYR A 266 15.98 -25.92 -4.11
C TYR A 266 17.14 -24.93 -4.18
N ALA A 267 17.29 -24.27 -5.33
CA ALA A 267 18.37 -23.30 -5.54
C ALA A 267 18.15 -22.01 -4.72
N LYS A 268 19.24 -21.31 -4.39
CA LYS A 268 19.16 -19.92 -3.93
C LYS A 268 18.84 -18.98 -5.08
N ARG A 269 18.10 -17.91 -4.81
CA ARG A 269 17.75 -16.87 -5.77
C ARG A 269 18.54 -15.59 -5.52
N VAL A 270 18.57 -14.74 -6.54
CA VAL A 270 19.09 -13.37 -6.46
C VAL A 270 18.02 -12.48 -5.82
N HIS A 271 18.39 -11.56 -4.93
CA HIS A 271 17.43 -10.65 -4.30
C HIS A 271 17.75 -9.20 -4.63
N PHE A 272 16.76 -8.47 -5.14
CA PHE A 272 16.84 -7.06 -5.45
C PHE A 272 16.01 -6.25 -4.46
N MET A 273 16.64 -5.28 -3.78
CA MET A 273 15.98 -4.48 -2.75
C MET A 273 15.96 -3.00 -3.13
N ASN A 274 14.77 -2.43 -3.34
CA ASN A 274 14.62 -0.98 -3.48
C ASN A 274 14.68 -0.28 -2.11
N PRO A 275 15.17 0.97 -2.07
CA PRO A 275 15.13 1.75 -0.84
C PRO A 275 13.70 2.05 -0.40
N MET A 276 13.54 2.30 0.90
CA MET A 276 12.30 2.85 1.44
C MET A 276 12.16 4.31 1.00
N VAL A 277 11.23 4.55 0.09
CA VAL A 277 10.95 5.90 -0.41
C VAL A 277 9.97 6.60 0.53
N PRO A 278 10.33 7.78 1.10
CA PRO A 278 9.41 8.55 1.92
C PRO A 278 8.13 8.88 1.17
N GLY A 279 7.04 8.98 1.92
CA GLY A 279 5.80 9.50 1.42
C GLY A 279 5.89 10.91 0.91
N LEU A 280 5.07 11.21 -0.11
CA LEU A 280 4.94 12.57 -0.62
C LEU A 280 4.60 13.57 0.49
N THR A 281 3.98 13.14 1.60
CA THR A 281 3.65 14.01 2.74
C THR A 281 4.67 14.03 3.88
N GLY A 282 5.81 13.33 3.76
CA GLY A 282 6.80 13.17 4.84
C GLY A 282 6.40 12.04 5.80
N GLY A 283 7.18 10.95 5.85
CA GLY A 283 6.89 9.74 6.64
C GLY A 283 6.53 8.50 5.82
N LYS A 284 6.07 7.40 6.45
CA LYS A 284 5.61 6.19 5.74
C LYS A 284 4.24 6.44 5.10
N MET A 285 4.07 6.15 3.81
CA MET A 285 2.75 6.22 3.16
C MET A 285 1.85 5.10 3.67
N SER A 286 0.78 5.46 4.38
CA SER A 286 -0.25 4.52 4.82
C SER A 286 -1.40 4.51 3.82
N ALA A 287 -1.84 3.31 3.40
CA ALA A 287 -3.05 3.16 2.60
C ALA A 287 -4.33 3.57 3.37
N SER A 288 -4.26 3.75 4.70
CA SER A 288 -5.40 4.02 5.59
C SER A 288 -5.71 5.52 5.79
N GLU A 289 -4.88 6.41 5.27
CA GLU A 289 -5.09 7.86 5.36
C GLU A 289 -5.33 8.47 3.98
N GLU A 290 -6.56 8.95 3.73
CA GLU A 290 -6.98 9.42 2.40
C GLU A 290 -6.26 10.71 1.96
N ASP A 291 -5.89 11.56 2.93
CA ASP A 291 -5.24 12.85 2.70
C ASP A 291 -3.70 12.75 2.59
N SER A 292 -3.09 11.64 3.03
CA SER A 292 -1.62 11.46 3.01
C SER A 292 -1.09 10.72 1.77
N LYS A 293 -1.98 10.29 0.87
CA LYS A 293 -1.63 9.60 -0.38
C LYS A 293 -2.36 10.19 -1.58
N ILE A 294 -1.68 10.24 -2.72
CA ILE A 294 -2.29 10.57 -4.02
C ILE A 294 -2.76 9.27 -4.67
N ASP A 295 -4.07 9.14 -4.86
CA ASP A 295 -4.66 7.98 -5.51
C ASP A 295 -4.34 7.99 -7.01
N LEU A 296 -4.27 6.82 -7.65
CA LEU A 296 -4.05 6.75 -9.10
C LEU A 296 -5.20 7.41 -9.90
N LEU A 297 -6.39 7.50 -9.30
CA LEU A 297 -7.59 8.06 -9.91
C LEU A 297 -7.93 9.48 -9.40
N ASP A 298 -7.03 10.11 -8.62
CA ASP A 298 -7.22 11.49 -8.17
C ASP A 298 -7.17 12.48 -9.35
N ASN A 299 -8.18 13.33 -9.47
CA ASN A 299 -8.18 14.39 -10.48
C ASN A 299 -7.07 15.43 -10.21
N PRO A 300 -6.70 16.27 -11.21
CA PRO A 300 -5.62 17.24 -11.06
C PRO A 300 -5.78 18.21 -9.87
N SER A 301 -7.02 18.59 -9.53
CA SER A 301 -7.29 19.45 -8.37
C SER A 301 -6.98 18.75 -7.04
N ALA A 302 -7.32 17.47 -6.92
CA ALA A 302 -7.00 16.65 -5.75
C ALA A 302 -5.48 16.44 -5.60
N VAL A 303 -4.79 16.12 -6.70
CA VAL A 303 -3.32 16.00 -6.76
C VAL A 303 -2.67 17.29 -6.26
N LYS A 304 -3.09 18.45 -6.81
CA LYS A 304 -2.60 19.77 -6.40
C LYS A 304 -2.80 20.05 -4.91
N LYS A 305 -4.00 19.77 -4.39
CA LYS A 305 -4.34 19.99 -2.97
C LYS A 305 -3.44 19.16 -2.06
N LYS A 306 -3.20 17.90 -2.41
CA LYS A 306 -2.37 16.97 -1.62
C LYS A 306 -0.88 17.34 -1.68
N LEU A 307 -0.34 17.66 -2.86
CA LEU A 307 1.03 18.15 -3.02
C LEU A 307 1.29 19.50 -2.34
N LYS A 308 0.29 20.39 -2.28
CA LYS A 308 0.44 21.64 -1.54
C LYS A 308 0.71 21.39 -0.04
N LYS A 309 0.04 20.40 0.55
CA LYS A 309 0.21 19.97 1.96
C LYS A 309 1.48 19.15 2.22
N ALA A 310 2.14 18.64 1.17
CA ALA A 310 3.34 17.83 1.32
C ALA A 310 4.44 18.57 2.08
N PHE A 311 5.14 17.88 2.99
CA PHE A 311 6.34 18.41 3.60
C PHE A 311 7.45 18.56 2.55
N CYS A 312 8.02 19.76 2.44
CA CYS A 312 9.13 20.06 1.55
C CYS A 312 9.77 21.36 2.05
N GLU A 313 10.76 21.22 2.91
CA GLU A 313 11.50 22.34 3.50
C GLU A 313 12.60 22.83 2.53
N PRO A 314 12.84 24.16 2.43
CA PRO A 314 13.94 24.69 1.62
C PRO A 314 15.29 24.08 2.02
N GLY A 315 16.14 23.73 1.06
CA GLY A 315 17.48 23.17 1.33
C GLY A 315 17.49 21.71 1.82
N ASN A 316 16.36 21.19 2.31
CA ASN A 316 16.30 19.87 2.92
C ASN A 316 16.23 18.75 1.87
N ILE A 317 17.36 18.05 1.70
CA ILE A 317 17.48 16.88 0.82
C ILE A 317 17.24 15.55 1.55
N THR A 318 17.17 15.55 2.88
CA THR A 318 16.88 14.34 3.67
C THR A 318 15.40 14.25 4.02
N GLU A 319 14.82 13.06 3.97
CA GLU A 319 13.39 12.83 4.24
C GLU A 319 12.42 13.64 3.35
N ASN A 320 12.89 14.12 2.20
CA ASN A 320 12.10 14.89 1.25
C ASN A 320 11.37 13.95 0.26
N GLY A 321 10.07 13.73 0.49
CA GLY A 321 9.23 12.87 -0.35
C GLY A 321 9.09 13.35 -1.79
N ILE A 322 9.13 14.67 -2.02
CA ILE A 322 9.01 15.27 -3.36
C ILE A 322 10.28 15.00 -4.18
N LEU A 323 11.46 15.25 -3.60
CA LEU A 323 12.74 14.90 -4.22
C LEU A 323 12.86 13.39 -4.44
N SER A 324 12.46 12.60 -3.45
CA SER A 324 12.53 11.14 -3.55
C SER A 324 11.64 10.60 -4.68
N PHE A 325 10.41 11.10 -4.83
CA PHE A 325 9.55 10.75 -5.95
C PHE A 325 10.18 11.18 -7.29
N THR A 326 10.82 12.34 -7.32
CA THR A 326 11.52 12.83 -8.51
C THR A 326 12.67 11.89 -8.90
N LYS A 327 13.49 11.45 -7.93
CA LYS A 327 14.62 10.53 -8.12
C LYS A 327 14.21 9.13 -8.57
N TYR A 328 13.23 8.53 -7.89
CA TYR A 328 12.91 7.11 -8.07
C TYR A 328 11.80 6.86 -9.10
N VAL A 329 11.06 7.89 -9.48
CA VAL A 329 9.96 7.78 -10.46
C VAL A 329 10.18 8.69 -11.65
N ILE A 330 10.32 10.00 -11.47
CA ILE A 330 10.32 10.93 -12.62
C ILE A 330 11.57 10.73 -13.49
N PHE A 331 12.77 10.86 -12.92
CA PHE A 331 14.03 10.72 -13.68
C PHE A 331 14.20 9.36 -14.38
N PRO A 332 13.89 8.21 -13.75
CA PRO A 332 14.04 6.90 -14.41
C PRO A 332 13.09 6.68 -15.59
N LEU A 333 11.95 7.38 -15.60
CA LEU A 333 10.91 7.29 -16.62
C LEU A 333 11.08 8.29 -17.76
N MET A 334 11.92 9.32 -17.57
CA MET A 334 12.29 10.26 -18.62
C MET A 334 13.04 9.56 -19.75
N LYS A 335 12.82 9.99 -20.99
CA LYS A 335 13.63 9.54 -22.13
C LYS A 335 15.01 10.19 -22.06
N ASN A 336 16.01 9.58 -22.70
CA ASN A 336 17.40 10.05 -22.64
C ASN A 336 17.61 11.51 -23.08
N ASP A 337 16.70 12.06 -23.89
CA ASP A 337 16.74 13.46 -24.36
C ASP A 337 15.79 14.40 -23.58
N ASP A 338 14.96 13.86 -22.69
CA ASP A 338 14.03 14.65 -21.89
C ASP A 338 14.79 15.33 -20.74
N LYS A 339 14.42 16.57 -20.42
CA LYS A 339 14.93 17.29 -19.25
C LYS A 339 13.80 17.61 -18.28
N PHE A 340 14.09 17.55 -16.99
CA PHE A 340 13.10 17.85 -15.96
C PHE A 340 12.99 19.36 -15.82
N LEU A 341 11.86 19.90 -16.28
CA LEU A 341 11.56 21.33 -16.26
C LEU A 341 11.05 21.74 -14.88
N ILE A 342 11.77 22.64 -14.22
CA ILE A 342 11.26 23.39 -13.07
C ILE A 342 10.66 24.69 -13.57
N SER A 343 9.33 24.83 -13.43
CA SER A 343 8.61 26.05 -13.79
C SER A 343 8.71 27.09 -12.68
N ARG A 344 9.33 28.25 -12.96
CA ARG A 344 9.53 29.35 -12.00
C ARG A 344 9.14 30.67 -12.65
N ALA A 345 8.68 31.62 -11.84
CA ALA A 345 8.44 32.98 -12.30
C ALA A 345 9.75 33.64 -12.77
N GLU A 346 9.67 34.57 -13.72
CA GLU A 346 10.83 35.34 -14.21
C GLU A 346 11.56 36.05 -13.06
N GLU A 347 10.82 36.54 -12.07
CA GLU A 347 11.33 37.18 -10.85
C GLU A 347 12.20 36.25 -9.98
N HIS A 348 12.11 34.94 -10.19
CA HIS A 348 12.87 33.90 -9.49
C HIS A 348 13.89 33.20 -10.41
N GLY A 349 14.32 33.88 -11.49
CA GLY A 349 15.34 33.39 -12.41
C GLY A 349 14.80 32.49 -13.53
N GLY A 350 13.49 32.48 -13.76
CA GLY A 350 12.84 31.80 -14.88
C GLY A 350 12.95 30.27 -14.85
N ASN A 351 12.37 29.64 -15.87
CA ASN A 351 12.35 28.19 -16.02
C ASN A 351 13.76 27.59 -16.11
N VAL A 352 14.01 26.51 -15.39
CA VAL A 352 15.28 25.76 -15.44
C VAL A 352 15.03 24.30 -15.79
N GLN A 353 15.99 23.66 -16.44
CA GLN A 353 15.91 22.27 -16.87
C GLN A 353 17.10 21.47 -16.35
N TYR A 354 16.83 20.29 -15.77
CA TYR A 354 17.84 19.37 -15.25
C TYR A 354 17.90 18.10 -16.08
N SER A 355 19.10 17.66 -16.45
CA SER A 355 19.31 16.43 -17.24
C SER A 355 19.54 15.20 -16.35
N ASN A 356 19.94 15.41 -15.10
CA ASN A 356 20.15 14.37 -14.09
C ASN A 356 19.62 14.84 -12.72
N PHE A 357 19.45 13.91 -11.78
CA PHE A 357 18.88 14.19 -10.47
C PHE A 357 19.86 14.89 -9.55
N GLU A 358 21.16 14.57 -9.66
CA GLU A 358 22.23 15.09 -8.81
C GLU A 358 22.36 16.61 -8.92
N ASP A 359 22.20 17.16 -10.13
CA ASP A 359 22.19 18.60 -10.38
C ASP A 359 20.96 19.27 -9.74
N LEU A 360 19.78 18.64 -9.81
CA LEU A 360 18.56 19.14 -9.17
C LEU A 360 18.68 19.12 -7.65
N GLU A 361 19.18 18.03 -7.09
CA GLU A 361 19.39 17.86 -5.64
C GLU A 361 20.37 18.92 -5.12
N THR A 362 21.47 19.15 -5.84
CA THR A 362 22.46 20.18 -5.51
C THR A 362 21.85 21.59 -5.54
N ALA A 363 21.05 21.91 -6.56
CA ALA A 363 20.40 23.21 -6.67
C ALA A 363 19.34 23.41 -5.57
N PHE A 364 18.60 22.36 -5.22
CA PHE A 364 17.64 22.40 -4.11
C PHE A 364 18.35 22.59 -2.76
N ALA A 365 19.47 21.90 -2.53
CA ALA A 365 20.28 22.02 -1.31
C ALA A 365 20.85 23.43 -1.12
N LYS A 366 21.17 24.12 -2.22
CA LYS A 366 21.61 25.53 -2.23
C LYS A 366 20.47 26.54 -2.16
N GLU A 367 19.23 26.08 -2.03
CA GLU A 367 18.02 26.90 -2.03
C GLU A 367 17.80 27.71 -3.32
N GLU A 368 18.42 27.31 -4.43
CA GLU A 368 18.21 27.91 -5.75
C GLU A 368 16.83 27.54 -6.33
N ILE A 369 16.26 26.43 -5.86
CA ILE A 369 14.92 25.96 -6.21
C ILE A 369 14.01 26.05 -4.99
N HIS A 370 12.98 26.89 -5.07
CA HIS A 370 12.00 27.01 -4.00
C HIS A 370 11.11 25.75 -3.93
N PRO A 371 10.72 25.26 -2.73
CA PRO A 371 9.83 24.11 -2.58
C PRO A 371 8.51 24.19 -3.36
N GLY A 372 7.95 25.40 -3.49
CA GLY A 372 6.74 25.64 -4.26
C GLY A 372 6.88 25.30 -5.74
N ASP A 373 8.01 25.67 -6.35
CA ASP A 373 8.28 25.46 -7.77
C ASP A 373 8.54 23.98 -8.07
N LEU A 374 9.29 23.31 -7.17
CA LEU A 374 9.51 21.87 -7.24
C LEU A 374 8.16 21.12 -7.17
N LYS A 375 7.28 21.49 -6.22
CA LYS A 375 5.95 20.89 -6.08
C LYS A 375 5.10 21.06 -7.34
N VAL A 376 5.09 22.24 -7.96
CA VAL A 376 4.33 22.50 -9.20
C VAL A 376 4.87 21.64 -10.35
N SER A 377 6.19 21.51 -10.46
CA SER A 377 6.82 20.74 -11.53
C SER A 377 6.56 19.24 -11.37
N VAL A 378 6.61 18.74 -10.12
CA VAL A 378 6.24 17.36 -9.78
C VAL A 378 4.73 17.12 -9.96
N GLU A 379 3.87 18.09 -9.66
CA GLU A 379 2.42 18.02 -9.93
C GLU A 379 2.14 17.78 -11.42
N LEU A 380 2.81 18.51 -12.31
CA LEU A 380 2.67 18.35 -13.75
C LEU A 380 3.12 16.96 -14.21
N ALA A 381 4.26 16.48 -13.70
CA ALA A 381 4.77 15.16 -14.02
C ALA A 381 3.83 14.03 -13.51
N ILE A 382 3.31 14.14 -12.29
CA ILE A 382 2.35 13.18 -11.73
C ILE A 382 1.08 13.16 -12.58
N ASN A 383 0.50 14.32 -12.91
CA ASN A 383 -0.70 14.37 -13.74
C ASN A 383 -0.47 13.77 -15.14
N LYS A 384 0.72 13.96 -15.73
CA LYS A 384 1.08 13.32 -17.01
C LYS A 384 1.11 11.79 -16.89
N LEU A 385 1.62 11.25 -15.78
CA LEU A 385 1.63 9.80 -15.51
C LEU A 385 0.23 9.26 -15.20
N LEU A 386 -0.61 10.03 -14.52
CA LEU A 386 -1.96 9.61 -14.13
C LEU A 386 -2.98 9.71 -15.28
N ALA A 387 -2.83 10.65 -16.22
CA ALA A 387 -3.81 10.89 -17.26
C ALA A 387 -4.14 9.64 -18.12
N PRO A 388 -3.18 8.83 -18.60
CA PRO A 388 -3.49 7.60 -19.34
C PRO A 388 -4.20 6.56 -18.46
N ILE A 389 -3.84 6.48 -17.17
CA ILE A 389 -4.47 5.56 -16.22
C ILE A 389 -5.93 5.94 -16.01
N GLN A 390 -6.18 7.22 -15.77
CA GLN A 390 -7.53 7.75 -15.58
C GLN A 390 -8.39 7.54 -16.82
N GLU A 391 -7.81 7.66 -18.02
CA GLU A 391 -8.52 7.37 -19.27
C GLU A 391 -8.91 5.89 -19.38
N ILE A 392 -7.99 4.97 -19.10
CA ILE A 392 -8.27 3.52 -19.08
C ILE A 392 -9.39 3.21 -18.07
N PHE A 393 -9.35 3.81 -16.88
CA PHE A 393 -10.33 3.58 -15.81
C PHE A 393 -11.69 4.27 -16.04
N LYS A 394 -11.90 4.97 -17.16
CA LYS A 394 -13.23 5.42 -17.60
C LYS A 394 -14.07 4.29 -18.19
N ASP A 395 -13.47 3.15 -18.56
CA ASP A 395 -14.22 1.98 -19.04
C ASP A 395 -15.30 1.59 -18.00
N PRO A 396 -16.58 1.47 -18.39
CA PRO A 396 -17.67 1.13 -17.46
C PRO A 396 -17.40 -0.10 -16.60
N LYS A 397 -16.72 -1.12 -17.14
CA LYS A 397 -16.36 -2.35 -16.41
C LYS A 397 -15.35 -2.06 -15.30
N LEU A 398 -14.35 -1.22 -15.57
CA LEU A 398 -13.34 -0.84 -14.58
C LEU A 398 -13.90 0.14 -13.54
N VAL A 399 -14.83 1.01 -13.92
CA VAL A 399 -15.57 1.85 -12.98
C VAL A 399 -16.38 0.99 -12.01
N GLU A 400 -17.11 -0.02 -12.51
CA GLU A 400 -17.87 -0.94 -11.68
C GLU A 400 -16.96 -1.78 -10.78
N LEU A 401 -15.88 -2.32 -11.34
CA LEU A 401 -14.88 -3.07 -10.58
C LEU A 401 -14.29 -2.23 -9.44
N THR A 402 -13.94 -0.97 -9.70
CA THR A 402 -13.40 -0.05 -8.69
C THR A 402 -14.37 0.13 -7.53
N LYS A 403 -15.67 0.32 -7.84
CA LYS A 403 -16.73 0.46 -6.84
C LYS A 403 -16.96 -0.83 -6.05
N LYS A 404 -16.81 -2.01 -6.66
CA LYS A 404 -17.00 -3.30 -5.96
C LYS A 404 -15.77 -3.71 -5.15
N ALA A 405 -14.55 -3.48 -5.64
CA ALA A 405 -13.30 -3.83 -4.97
C ALA A 405 -12.98 -2.91 -3.78
N TYR A 406 -13.38 -1.65 -3.92
CA TYR A 406 -13.27 -0.62 -2.88
C TYR A 406 -14.61 0.11 -2.81
N PRO A 407 -15.64 -0.54 -2.24
CA PRO A 407 -16.88 0.15 -1.97
C PRO A 407 -16.52 1.42 -1.20
N PRO A 408 -17.02 2.60 -1.62
CA PRO A 408 -16.90 3.77 -0.78
C PRO A 408 -17.39 3.32 0.60
N PRO A 409 -16.69 3.69 1.69
CA PRO A 409 -17.19 3.39 3.02
C PRO A 409 -18.66 3.77 2.99
N LEU A 410 -19.54 2.80 3.32
CA LEU A 410 -20.97 3.06 3.44
C LEU A 410 -21.05 4.39 4.16
N LYS A 411 -21.68 5.41 3.54
CA LYS A 411 -21.87 6.70 4.19
C LYS A 411 -22.82 6.51 5.37
N VAL A 412 -22.28 5.94 6.43
CA VAL A 412 -22.59 6.19 7.81
C VAL A 412 -21.34 6.93 8.29
N LYS A 413 -21.47 8.21 8.60
CA LYS A 413 -20.34 9.09 8.92
C LYS A 413 -19.60 8.55 10.15
N GLY A 414 -18.40 7.99 9.95
CA GLY A 414 -17.48 7.67 11.03
C GLY A 414 -16.16 7.18 10.45
N ASN A 415 -15.18 8.07 10.36
CA ASN A 415 -13.80 7.73 10.00
C ASN A 415 -13.16 6.90 11.14
N VAL A 416 -12.05 6.23 10.84
CA VAL A 416 -11.14 5.63 11.83
C VAL A 416 -9.70 5.92 11.40
N ASN A 417 -9.01 6.81 12.09
CA ASN A 417 -7.55 6.90 12.25
C ASN A 417 -7.25 7.40 13.68
N ALA A 418 -6.64 6.52 14.48
CA ALA A 418 -6.08 6.86 15.78
C ALA A 418 -4.92 7.85 15.61
N GLY A 419 -5.09 9.05 16.16
CA GLY A 419 -4.10 10.12 16.11
C GLY A 419 -4.66 11.53 15.97
N THR A 420 -5.98 11.72 15.83
CA THR A 420 -6.63 13.03 16.06
C THR A 420 -8.06 12.79 16.54
N ASP A 421 -8.35 13.03 17.82
CA ASP A 421 -9.68 13.34 18.38
C ASP A 421 -10.94 12.60 17.88
N GLU A 422 -10.79 11.39 17.36
CA GLU A 422 -11.89 10.62 16.78
C GLU A 422 -12.72 9.94 17.85
N ILE A 423 -14.03 9.93 17.67
CA ILE A 423 -15.01 9.44 18.63
C ILE A 423 -15.27 7.97 18.32
N THR A 424 -14.60 7.10 19.06
CA THR A 424 -14.76 5.64 18.97
C THR A 424 -15.56 5.12 20.17
N PRO A 425 -16.29 4.00 20.01
CA PRO A 425 -17.05 3.39 21.10
C PRO A 425 -16.19 2.96 22.30
N SER A 426 -14.91 2.65 22.08
CA SER A 426 -14.00 2.27 23.17
C SER A 426 -13.82 3.36 24.23
N LYS A 427 -14.12 4.63 23.90
CA LYS A 427 -14.09 5.74 24.85
C LYS A 427 -15.18 5.66 25.91
N LEU A 428 -16.23 4.86 25.70
CA LEU A 428 -17.33 4.70 26.65
C LEU A 428 -16.91 3.77 27.80
N ASP A 429 -17.16 4.19 29.03
CA ASP A 429 -17.03 3.33 30.20
C ASP A 429 -18.36 2.66 30.49
N ILE A 430 -18.60 1.50 29.87
CA ILE A 430 -19.82 0.72 30.09
C ILE A 430 -19.49 -0.43 31.05
N ARG A 431 -20.24 -0.52 32.15
CA ARG A 431 -20.07 -1.56 33.18
C ARG A 431 -21.38 -2.23 33.51
N VAL A 432 -21.27 -3.44 34.04
CA VAL A 432 -22.38 -4.10 34.74
C VAL A 432 -22.56 -3.44 36.11
N GLY A 433 -23.79 -3.10 36.46
CA GLY A 433 -24.14 -2.52 37.74
C GLY A 433 -25.25 -3.29 38.45
N ARG A 434 -25.22 -3.33 39.78
CA ARG A 434 -26.27 -3.89 40.63
C ARG A 434 -26.98 -2.77 41.38
N ILE A 435 -28.29 -2.66 41.22
CA ILE A 435 -29.11 -1.73 42.00
C ILE A 435 -29.21 -2.24 43.44
N VAL A 436 -28.52 -1.59 44.37
CA VAL A 436 -28.53 -1.95 45.79
C VAL A 436 -29.62 -1.23 46.57
N GLU A 437 -30.06 -0.07 46.09
CA GLU A 437 -31.17 0.69 46.67
C GLU A 437 -31.89 1.45 45.55
N VAL A 438 -33.23 1.49 45.60
CA VAL A 438 -34.04 2.29 44.69
C VAL A 438 -35.16 2.98 45.45
N SER A 439 -35.38 4.26 45.16
CA SER A 439 -36.47 5.06 45.73
C SER A 439 -37.08 5.95 44.66
N ARG A 440 -38.34 6.37 44.83
CA ARG A 440 -38.95 7.37 43.94
C ARG A 440 -38.34 8.75 44.22
N HIS A 441 -38.09 9.51 43.16
CA HIS A 441 -37.55 10.85 43.30
C HIS A 441 -38.55 11.76 44.04
N PRO A 442 -38.12 12.54 45.04
CA PRO A 442 -39.02 13.34 45.89
C PRO A 442 -39.80 14.40 45.11
N ASP A 443 -39.16 15.03 44.12
CA ASP A 443 -39.73 16.12 43.34
C ASP A 443 -40.06 15.75 41.87
N ALA A 444 -40.16 14.46 41.53
CA ALA A 444 -40.43 14.02 40.15
C ALA A 444 -41.08 12.63 40.05
N ASP A 445 -42.34 12.59 39.62
CA ASP A 445 -43.15 11.35 39.57
C ASP A 445 -42.66 10.29 38.57
N ALA A 446 -41.87 10.70 37.58
CA ALA A 446 -41.37 9.81 36.52
C ALA A 446 -39.96 9.28 36.77
N LEU A 447 -39.29 9.68 37.87
CA LEU A 447 -37.88 9.39 38.11
C LEU A 447 -37.67 8.49 39.34
N TYR A 448 -36.75 7.54 39.21
CA TYR A 448 -36.15 6.83 40.33
C TYR A 448 -34.82 7.46 40.72
N VAL A 449 -34.44 7.31 41.98
CA VAL A 449 -33.10 7.57 42.51
C VAL A 449 -32.53 6.23 42.96
N GLU A 450 -31.52 5.75 42.25
CA GLU A 450 -30.89 4.46 42.46
C GLU A 450 -29.48 4.60 43.05
N LYS A 451 -29.14 3.75 44.02
CA LYS A 451 -27.75 3.44 44.37
C LYS A 451 -27.35 2.20 43.58
N ILE A 452 -26.37 2.34 42.70
CA ILE A 452 -25.92 1.27 41.81
C ILE A 452 -24.44 0.98 42.08
N ASP A 453 -24.15 -0.25 42.50
CA ASP A 453 -22.79 -0.77 42.60
C ASP A 453 -22.29 -1.09 41.19
N VAL A 454 -21.24 -0.40 40.76
CA VAL A 454 -20.57 -0.57 39.46
C VAL A 454 -19.09 -0.94 39.64
N GLY A 455 -18.73 -1.53 40.78
CA GLY A 455 -17.36 -1.92 41.14
C GLY A 455 -16.46 -0.75 41.57
N ASP A 456 -17.04 0.38 41.93
CA ASP A 456 -16.32 1.49 42.58
C ASP A 456 -16.31 1.31 44.11
N ASP A 457 -15.52 2.11 44.83
CA ASP A 457 -15.43 2.05 46.31
C ASP A 457 -16.79 2.25 46.99
N GLU A 458 -17.67 3.06 46.41
CA GLU A 458 -19.03 3.29 46.89
C GLU A 458 -20.07 3.24 45.74
N PRO A 459 -21.30 2.75 45.99
CA PRO A 459 -22.38 2.77 45.00
C PRO A 459 -22.68 4.17 44.48
N ARG A 460 -22.79 4.29 43.15
CA ARG A 460 -23.12 5.56 42.48
C ARG A 460 -24.59 5.90 42.65
N THR A 461 -24.88 7.19 42.83
CA THR A 461 -26.27 7.69 42.73
C THR A 461 -26.58 7.96 41.27
N ILE A 462 -27.56 7.26 40.72
CA ILE A 462 -28.03 7.41 39.35
C ILE A 462 -29.52 7.76 39.41
N VAL A 463 -29.99 8.59 38.49
CA VAL A 463 -31.39 8.98 38.40
C VAL A 463 -31.92 8.54 37.04
N SER A 464 -32.90 7.64 37.01
CA SER A 464 -33.46 7.08 35.78
C SER A 464 -34.94 7.41 35.60
N GLY A 465 -35.40 7.45 34.33
CA GLY A 465 -36.81 7.71 33.98
C GLY A 465 -37.68 6.46 33.91
N LEU A 466 -37.44 5.46 34.77
CA LEU A 466 -38.01 4.12 34.64
C LEU A 466 -39.31 3.88 35.40
N VAL A 467 -39.81 4.83 36.20
CA VAL A 467 -41.00 4.66 37.07
C VAL A 467 -42.25 4.19 36.32
N ASN A 468 -42.46 4.66 35.10
CA ASN A 468 -43.63 4.32 34.30
C ASN A 468 -43.46 3.02 33.48
N PHE A 469 -42.29 2.38 33.56
CA PHE A 469 -41.92 1.26 32.68
C PHE A 469 -41.51 0.01 33.45
N VAL A 470 -40.88 0.16 34.62
CA VAL A 470 -40.43 -0.97 35.44
C VAL A 470 -40.89 -0.74 36.89
N PRO A 471 -41.67 -1.67 37.48
CA PRO A 471 -42.06 -1.59 38.89
C PRO A 471 -40.85 -1.53 39.83
N ILE A 472 -41.00 -0.87 40.99
CA ILE A 472 -39.88 -0.67 41.93
C ILE A 472 -39.36 -2.00 42.50
N GLU A 473 -40.25 -2.99 42.63
CA GLU A 473 -39.95 -4.34 43.09
C GLU A 473 -39.07 -5.11 42.10
N GLU A 474 -39.16 -4.79 40.80
CA GLU A 474 -38.32 -5.37 39.75
C GLU A 474 -37.02 -4.59 39.51
N MET A 475 -36.89 -3.41 40.11
CA MET A 475 -35.68 -2.58 40.08
C MET A 475 -34.73 -2.93 41.22
N GLN A 476 -35.25 -3.24 42.41
CA GLN A 476 -34.43 -3.62 43.55
C GLN A 476 -33.63 -4.90 43.26
N ASN A 477 -32.32 -4.87 43.52
CA ASN A 477 -31.38 -5.97 43.26
C ASN A 477 -31.24 -6.37 41.78
N ARG A 478 -31.72 -5.55 40.85
CA ARG A 478 -31.60 -5.81 39.41
C ARG A 478 -30.17 -5.55 38.92
N ASP A 479 -29.67 -6.45 38.08
CA ASP A 479 -28.47 -6.20 37.28
C ASP A 479 -28.82 -5.38 36.04
N VAL A 480 -28.04 -4.33 35.80
CA VAL A 480 -28.24 -3.36 34.72
C VAL A 480 -26.92 -3.06 34.01
N VAL A 481 -27.00 -2.49 32.81
CA VAL A 481 -25.84 -1.99 32.07
C VAL A 481 -25.77 -0.48 32.25
N VAL A 482 -24.62 0.03 32.70
CA VAL A 482 -24.44 1.43 33.11
C VAL A 482 -23.31 2.09 32.33
N LEU A 483 -23.56 3.30 31.82
CA LEU A 483 -22.53 4.19 31.31
C LEU A 483 -21.99 5.08 32.43
N CYS A 484 -20.70 4.93 32.76
CA CYS A 484 -20.07 5.43 33.98
C CYS A 484 -19.21 6.69 33.78
N ASN A 485 -18.82 7.06 32.55
CA ASN A 485 -17.92 8.20 32.32
C ASN A 485 -18.61 9.43 31.73
N LEU A 486 -19.92 9.57 31.90
CA LEU A 486 -20.62 10.84 31.64
C LEU A 486 -20.31 11.86 32.75
N LYS A 487 -20.27 13.14 32.39
CA LYS A 487 -20.20 14.21 33.38
C LYS A 487 -21.47 14.17 34.25
N PRO A 488 -21.35 14.23 35.60
CA PRO A 488 -22.51 14.25 36.47
C PRO A 488 -23.52 15.35 36.13
N ALA A 489 -24.81 15.01 36.19
CA ALA A 489 -25.89 15.90 35.82
C ALA A 489 -26.91 15.99 36.96
N LYS A 490 -27.36 17.21 37.29
CA LYS A 490 -28.44 17.41 38.25
C LYS A 490 -29.78 17.22 37.58
N MET A 491 -30.57 16.25 38.06
CA MET A 491 -31.94 16.02 37.64
C MET A 491 -32.84 16.38 38.81
N ARG A 492 -33.60 17.49 38.68
CA ARG A 492 -34.53 17.97 39.71
C ARG A 492 -33.93 18.08 41.12
N GLY A 493 -32.65 18.46 41.21
CA GLY A 493 -31.94 18.70 42.48
C GLY A 493 -31.02 17.56 42.91
N VAL A 494 -31.23 16.33 42.43
CA VAL A 494 -30.38 15.18 42.72
C VAL A 494 -29.29 15.03 41.66
N GLU A 495 -28.05 14.82 42.07
CA GLU A 495 -26.92 14.61 41.16
C GLU A 495 -26.83 13.14 40.72
N SER A 496 -26.98 12.90 39.41
CA SER A 496 -26.80 11.60 38.78
C SER A 496 -25.37 11.44 38.26
N LYS A 497 -24.70 10.35 38.65
CA LYS A 497 -23.29 10.02 38.35
C LYS A 497 -23.13 8.85 37.38
N GLY A 498 -24.10 8.68 36.48
CA GLY A 498 -24.10 7.64 35.44
C GLY A 498 -25.43 7.59 34.71
N MET A 499 -25.58 6.61 33.82
CA MET A 499 -26.81 6.41 33.04
C MET A 499 -27.08 4.92 32.87
N VAL A 500 -28.28 4.47 33.21
CA VAL A 500 -28.75 3.10 32.94
C VAL A 500 -29.16 3.01 31.48
N LEU A 501 -28.52 2.12 30.72
CA LEU A 501 -28.78 1.95 29.28
C LEU A 501 -30.06 1.15 29.05
N CYS A 502 -30.98 1.71 28.27
CA CYS A 502 -32.28 1.10 28.00
C CYS A 502 -32.57 1.06 26.50
N ALA A 503 -33.19 -0.01 26.02
CA ALA A 503 -33.84 -0.02 24.71
C ALA A 503 -35.11 0.84 24.79
N SER A 504 -35.26 1.83 23.91
CA SER A 504 -36.37 2.79 23.95
C SER A 504 -36.88 3.17 22.57
N VAL A 505 -38.19 3.02 22.37
CA VAL A 505 -38.92 3.50 21.18
C VAL A 505 -39.99 4.51 21.61
N ASP A 506 -40.29 5.46 20.74
CA ASP A 506 -41.16 6.60 21.09
C ASP A 506 -42.64 6.37 20.71
N ASP A 507 -42.95 5.42 19.81
CA ASP A 507 -44.32 5.15 19.33
C ASP A 507 -44.60 3.66 19.05
N PRO A 508 -45.45 2.98 19.87
CA PRO A 508 -45.90 3.42 21.19
C PRO A 508 -44.71 3.50 22.15
N LYS A 509 -44.71 4.46 23.09
CA LYS A 509 -43.59 4.66 24.02
C LYS A 509 -43.33 3.41 24.87
N GLN A 510 -42.18 2.77 24.66
CA GLN A 510 -41.72 1.61 25.43
C GLN A 510 -40.26 1.82 25.81
N VAL A 511 -39.91 1.43 27.04
CA VAL A 511 -38.55 1.51 27.58
C VAL A 511 -38.27 0.22 28.34
N GLU A 512 -37.17 -0.44 28.03
CA GLU A 512 -36.75 -1.70 28.66
C GLU A 512 -35.27 -1.63 29.02
N PRO A 513 -34.87 -1.81 30.30
CA PRO A 513 -33.47 -1.85 30.68
C PRO A 513 -32.72 -3.00 30.01
N LEU A 514 -31.50 -2.74 29.54
CA LEU A 514 -30.64 -3.78 29.00
C LEU A 514 -30.27 -4.80 30.08
N THR A 515 -30.23 -6.07 29.69
CA THR A 515 -29.87 -7.20 30.54
C THR A 515 -28.41 -7.56 30.31
N PRO A 516 -27.55 -7.43 31.34
CA PRO A 516 -26.15 -7.84 31.23
C PRO A 516 -26.03 -9.36 31.08
N PRO A 517 -24.87 -9.87 30.63
CA PRO A 517 -24.67 -11.30 30.47
C PRO A 517 -24.86 -12.07 31.77
N LYS A 518 -25.30 -13.33 31.66
CA LYS A 518 -25.40 -14.22 32.83
C LYS A 518 -24.03 -14.38 33.49
N ASP A 519 -24.04 -14.47 34.82
CA ASP A 519 -22.87 -14.62 35.68
C ASP A 519 -21.91 -13.42 35.71
N SER A 520 -22.31 -12.27 35.16
CA SER A 520 -21.57 -11.02 35.33
C SER A 520 -21.61 -10.52 36.77
N LYS A 521 -20.53 -9.86 37.19
CA LYS A 521 -20.39 -9.21 38.50
C LYS A 521 -20.46 -7.68 38.36
N PRO A 522 -20.89 -6.96 39.40
CA PRO A 522 -20.77 -5.50 39.44
C PRO A 522 -19.34 -5.06 39.11
N GLY A 523 -19.22 -4.11 38.17
CA GLY A 523 -17.95 -3.61 37.67
C GLY A 523 -17.38 -4.33 36.45
N ASP A 524 -17.94 -5.48 36.06
CA ASP A 524 -17.53 -6.15 34.82
C ASP A 524 -17.68 -5.20 33.62
N ARG A 525 -16.63 -5.12 32.81
CA ARG A 525 -16.58 -4.23 31.65
C ARG A 525 -17.39 -4.79 30.49
N ILE A 526 -18.28 -3.98 29.93
CA ILE A 526 -18.95 -4.24 28.66
C ILE A 526 -18.20 -3.48 27.57
N VAL A 527 -17.79 -4.21 26.53
CA VAL A 527 -17.12 -3.67 25.35
C VAL A 527 -17.94 -3.95 24.10
N ILE A 528 -17.64 -3.23 23.03
CA ILE A 528 -18.25 -3.49 21.72
C ILE A 528 -17.31 -4.43 20.96
N GLU A 529 -17.87 -5.48 20.36
CA GLU A 529 -17.17 -6.45 19.52
C GLU A 529 -16.34 -5.73 18.44
N SER A 530 -15.11 -6.17 18.21
CA SER A 530 -14.09 -5.50 17.37
C SER A 530 -13.49 -4.20 17.95
N TYR A 531 -13.86 -3.79 19.16
CA TYR A 531 -13.36 -2.59 19.86
C TYR A 531 -12.85 -2.88 21.28
N GLU A 532 -12.50 -4.13 21.57
CA GLU A 532 -12.16 -4.65 22.90
C GLU A 532 -10.84 -4.09 23.48
N THR A 533 -9.95 -3.66 22.59
CA THR A 533 -8.58 -3.23 22.92
C THR A 533 -8.46 -1.75 23.28
N GLY A 534 -9.53 -0.97 23.17
CA GLY A 534 -9.50 0.45 23.51
C GLY A 534 -9.83 0.71 24.98
N GLU A 535 -9.27 1.79 25.52
CA GLU A 535 -9.50 2.24 26.90
C GLU A 535 -10.55 3.36 26.94
N PRO A 536 -11.40 3.39 28.00
CA PRO A 536 -12.39 4.44 28.18
C PRO A 536 -11.72 5.78 28.52
N ASP A 537 -12.37 6.90 28.18
CA ASP A 537 -11.98 8.19 28.74
C ASP A 537 -12.36 8.23 30.23
N ASP A 538 -11.57 8.89 31.09
CA ASP A 538 -11.92 9.08 32.51
C ASP A 538 -13.28 9.80 32.67
N VAL A 539 -13.48 10.85 31.86
CA VAL A 539 -14.75 11.59 31.72
C VAL A 539 -14.92 12.03 30.28
N LEU A 540 -16.06 11.70 29.65
CA LEU A 540 -16.39 12.10 28.30
C LEU A 540 -16.48 13.63 28.18
N ASN A 541 -15.81 14.18 27.17
CA ASN A 541 -15.81 15.63 26.93
C ASN A 541 -17.17 16.12 26.40
N PRO A 542 -17.93 16.94 27.17
CA PRO A 542 -19.27 17.39 26.76
C PRO A 542 -19.27 18.25 25.49
N LYS A 543 -18.18 18.96 25.20
CA LYS A 543 -18.06 19.78 23.98
C LYS A 543 -17.94 18.92 22.72
N LYS A 544 -17.41 17.69 22.84
CA LYS A 544 -17.22 16.77 21.71
C LYS A 544 -18.49 15.96 21.39
N LYS A 545 -19.48 15.96 22.29
CA LYS A 545 -20.74 15.20 22.20
C LYS A 545 -20.49 13.73 21.86
N VAL A 546 -19.58 13.11 22.61
CA VAL A 546 -19.06 11.76 22.33
C VAL A 546 -20.19 10.73 22.41
N TRP A 547 -20.93 10.74 23.52
CA TRP A 547 -22.08 9.87 23.72
C TRP A 547 -23.15 10.09 22.66
N GLU A 548 -23.57 11.33 22.42
CA GLU A 548 -24.68 11.63 21.50
C GLU A 548 -24.36 11.25 20.06
N LYS A 549 -23.08 11.22 19.67
CA LYS A 549 -22.66 10.73 18.34
C LYS A 549 -22.67 9.21 18.24
N LEU A 550 -22.22 8.53 19.28
CA LEU A 550 -22.17 7.06 19.31
C LEU A 550 -23.56 6.44 19.51
N GLN A 551 -24.41 7.08 20.32
CA GLN A 551 -25.76 6.66 20.65
C GLN A 551 -26.65 6.46 19.40
N VAL A 552 -26.44 7.25 18.34
CA VAL A 552 -27.24 7.18 17.10
C VAL A 552 -27.21 5.77 16.47
N ASP A 553 -26.11 5.06 16.62
CA ASP A 553 -25.90 3.73 16.05
C ASP A 553 -26.05 2.59 17.07
N LEU A 554 -26.35 2.93 18.33
CA LEU A 554 -26.58 2.00 19.43
C LEU A 554 -28.05 1.55 19.40
N LYS A 555 -28.28 0.28 19.10
CA LYS A 555 -29.64 -0.30 19.03
C LYS A 555 -29.63 -1.79 19.34
N THR A 556 -30.78 -2.34 19.65
CA THR A 556 -30.94 -3.78 19.74
C THR A 556 -31.09 -4.41 18.35
N THR A 557 -30.71 -5.67 18.19
CA THR A 557 -30.84 -6.41 16.92
C THR A 557 -32.16 -7.15 16.84
N GLU A 558 -32.41 -7.81 15.71
CA GLU A 558 -33.57 -8.68 15.52
C GLU A 558 -33.56 -9.91 16.45
N ASP A 559 -32.35 -10.34 16.84
CA ASP A 559 -32.08 -11.42 17.79
C ASP A 559 -32.00 -10.93 19.25
N LEU A 560 -32.45 -9.71 19.54
CA LEU A 560 -32.49 -9.11 20.89
C LEU A 560 -31.12 -8.85 21.54
N PHE A 561 -30.03 -8.81 20.76
CA PHE A 561 -28.71 -8.38 21.26
C PHE A 561 -28.58 -6.87 21.25
N ALA A 562 -27.93 -6.28 22.25
CA ALA A 562 -27.51 -4.89 22.16
C ALA A 562 -26.29 -4.79 21.23
N ALA A 563 -26.31 -3.87 20.27
CA ALA A 563 -25.25 -3.70 19.30
C ALA A 563 -25.02 -2.23 18.93
N TRP A 564 -23.78 -1.92 18.55
CA TRP A 564 -23.40 -0.65 17.95
C TRP A 564 -22.86 -0.90 16.55
N GLN A 565 -23.49 -0.30 15.53
CA GLN A 565 -23.15 -0.55 14.11
C GLN A 565 -23.11 -2.05 13.73
N GLY A 566 -23.94 -2.87 14.37
CA GLY A 566 -23.98 -4.33 14.15
C GLY A 566 -22.99 -5.15 14.99
N ASN A 567 -22.01 -4.51 15.64
CA ASN A 567 -21.09 -5.15 16.57
C ASN A 567 -21.74 -5.28 17.94
N LYS A 568 -21.72 -6.47 18.53
CA LYS A 568 -22.46 -6.76 19.77
C LYS A 568 -21.78 -6.13 20.98
N LEU A 569 -22.57 -5.71 21.97
CA LEU A 569 -22.08 -5.39 23.30
C LEU A 569 -21.85 -6.70 24.04
N ILE A 570 -20.61 -6.94 24.46
CA ILE A 570 -20.17 -8.19 25.09
C ILE A 570 -19.43 -7.90 26.39
N SER A 571 -19.49 -8.84 27.33
CA SER A 571 -18.63 -8.78 28.52
C SER A 571 -17.18 -9.04 28.13
N LYS A 572 -16.27 -8.18 28.58
CA LYS A 572 -14.81 -8.35 28.40
C LYS A 572 -14.28 -9.58 29.15
N VAL A 573 -15.01 -10.08 30.15
CA VAL A 573 -14.59 -11.21 31.00
C VAL A 573 -14.88 -12.55 30.34
N ASN A 574 -16.08 -12.74 29.79
CA ASN A 574 -16.54 -14.04 29.29
C ASN A 574 -17.03 -14.03 27.83
N GLY A 575 -17.05 -12.86 27.16
CA GLY A 575 -17.49 -12.72 25.76
C GLY A 575 -18.99 -12.87 25.54
N ASN A 576 -19.79 -13.07 26.59
CA ASN A 576 -21.23 -13.23 26.48
C ASN A 576 -21.91 -11.88 26.19
N GLN A 577 -23.05 -11.93 25.51
CA GLN A 577 -23.69 -10.76 24.93
C GLN A 577 -24.68 -10.09 25.89
N VAL A 578 -24.73 -8.75 25.83
CA VAL A 578 -25.80 -7.94 26.44
C VAL A 578 -27.06 -8.11 25.59
N THR A 579 -28.19 -8.28 26.26
CA THR A 579 -29.48 -8.56 25.60
C THR A 579 -30.57 -7.62 26.07
N THR A 580 -31.69 -7.67 25.40
CA THR A 580 -32.97 -7.10 25.84
C THR A 580 -33.99 -8.25 25.86
N LYS A 581 -35.05 -8.13 26.66
CA LYS A 581 -36.08 -9.17 26.80
C LYS A 581 -37.00 -9.22 25.59
N THR A 582 -37.44 -8.08 25.06
CA THR A 582 -38.46 -8.04 23.99
C THR A 582 -38.22 -7.04 22.86
N MET A 583 -37.38 -6.03 23.08
CA MET A 583 -37.26 -4.88 22.17
C MET A 583 -36.38 -5.17 20.95
N LYS A 584 -36.95 -5.43 19.77
CA LYS A 584 -36.18 -5.63 18.52
C LYS A 584 -35.93 -4.32 17.78
N ASN A 585 -34.72 -4.15 17.23
CA ASN A 585 -34.37 -2.98 16.42
C ASN A 585 -34.62 -1.62 17.11
N ALA A 586 -34.62 -1.61 18.44
CA ALA A 586 -34.93 -0.44 19.25
C ALA A 586 -33.65 0.37 19.55
N PRO A 587 -33.67 1.71 19.41
CA PRO A 587 -32.58 2.56 19.86
C PRO A 587 -32.23 2.32 21.32
N ILE A 588 -30.94 2.37 21.67
CA ILE A 588 -30.48 2.32 23.06
C ILE A 588 -30.20 3.75 23.51
N LYS A 589 -30.81 4.16 24.62
CA LYS A 589 -30.73 5.53 25.16
C LYS A 589 -30.31 5.53 26.62
#